data_AF-A0AA39VC53-F1
#
_entry.id   AF-A0AA39VC53-F1
#
_cell.length_a   1.000
_cell.length_b   1.000
_cell.length_c   1.000
_cell.angle_alpha   90.00
_cell.angle_beta   90.00
_cell.angle_gamma   90.00
#
_symmetry.space_group_name_H-M   'P 1'
#
loop_
_entity.id
_entity.type
_entity.pdbx_description
1 polymer ?
#
loop_
_entity_poly.entity_id
_entity_poly.type
_entity_poly.pdbx_seq_one_letter_code
_entity_poly.pdbx_strand_id
1 'polypeptide(L)'
;MHGKCPISVVTDGDRAMGKAISLVTPSVVRRLCSWHLEQNVQTNVGDSGFTQAFTHCMLTYMMESEFGTQWLKATETFGLQ
;
A
#
# COMPACT_ATOMS: atom_id res chain seq x y z
N MET A 1 -19.35 17.06 -6.67
CA MET A 1 -19.78 16.18 -5.56
C MET A 1 -20.82 16.94 -4.75
N HIS A 2 -22.05 16.44 -4.63
CA HIS A 2 -23.20 17.12 -4.02
C HIS A 2 -23.12 17.25 -2.48
N GLY A 3 -21.98 17.72 -1.93
CA GLY A 3 -21.77 17.88 -0.48
C GLY A 3 -21.59 16.57 0.30
N LYS A 4 -21.51 15.42 -0.38
CA LYS A 4 -21.26 14.13 0.28
C LYS A 4 -19.79 13.97 0.63
N CYS A 5 -19.50 13.63 1.88
CA CYS A 5 -18.17 13.21 2.29
C CYS A 5 -17.77 11.89 1.59
N PRO A 6 -16.52 11.75 1.15
CA PRO A 6 -16.03 10.49 0.63
C PRO A 6 -16.04 9.42 1.72
N ILE A 7 -16.33 8.17 1.34
CA ILE A 7 -16.23 7.01 2.23
C ILE A 7 -14.76 6.61 2.42
N SER A 8 -13.98 6.71 1.35
CA SER A 8 -12.55 6.41 1.37
C SER A 8 -11.74 7.35 0.51
N VAL A 9 -10.51 7.60 0.92
CA VAL A 9 -9.50 8.35 0.16
C VAL A 9 -8.30 7.44 -0.06
N VAL A 10 -7.82 7.39 -1.30
CA VAL A 10 -6.60 6.68 -1.70
C VAL A 10 -5.51 7.73 -1.89
N THR A 11 -4.40 7.61 -1.17
CA THR A 11 -3.25 8.52 -1.29
C THR A 11 -1.96 7.73 -1.52
N ASP A 12 -0.90 8.43 -1.92
CA ASP A 12 0.47 7.92 -1.97
C ASP A 12 1.11 7.69 -0.58
N GLY A 13 0.39 8.03 0.50
CA GLY A 13 0.90 7.97 1.86
C GLY A 13 1.65 9.22 2.32
N ASP A 14 1.62 10.32 1.56
CA ASP A 14 2.27 11.57 1.95
C ASP A 14 1.81 12.03 3.35
N ARG A 15 2.78 12.44 4.16
CA ARG A 15 2.54 12.78 5.57
C ARG A 15 1.73 14.06 5.72
N ALA A 16 1.92 15.05 4.84
CA ALA A 16 1.15 16.29 4.88
C ALA A 16 -0.30 16.03 4.46
N MET A 17 -0.50 15.26 3.39
CA MET A 17 -1.83 14.79 2.97
C MET A 17 -2.51 13.97 4.06
N GLY A 18 -1.79 13.08 4.74
CA GLY A 18 -2.29 12.32 5.87
C GLY A 18 -2.80 13.21 7.00
N LYS A 19 -2.07 14.27 7.35
CA LYS A 19 -2.49 15.26 8.35
C LYS A 19 -3.70 16.07 7.89
N ALA A 20 -3.71 16.52 6.64
CA ALA A 20 -4.81 17.30 6.09
C ALA A 20 -6.12 16.49 6.07
N ILE A 21 -6.06 15.22 5.68
CA ILE A 21 -7.22 14.31 5.69
C ILE A 21 -7.74 14.11 7.11
N SER A 22 -6.85 13.88 8.08
CA SER A 22 -7.25 13.76 9.48
C SER A 22 -7.91 15.02 10.04
N LEU A 23 -7.57 16.20 9.51
CA LEU A 23 -8.15 17.48 9.94
C LEU A 23 -9.49 17.77 9.25
N VAL A 24 -9.57 17.56 7.93
CA VAL A 24 -10.72 17.98 7.10
C VAL A 24 -11.81 16.90 7.05
N THR A 25 -11.44 15.61 7.07
CA THR A 25 -12.36 14.48 6.94
C THR A 25 -11.93 13.29 7.82
N PRO A 26 -11.92 13.43 9.16
CA PRO A 26 -11.38 12.41 10.08
C PRO A 26 -12.07 11.04 10.00
N SER A 27 -13.33 10.98 9.56
CA SER A 27 -14.11 9.74 9.46
C SER A 27 -13.84 8.93 8.19
N VAL A 28 -12.98 9.41 7.28
CA VAL A 28 -12.75 8.75 6.00
C VAL A 28 -11.78 7.58 6.14
N VAL A 29 -12.08 6.47 5.46
CA VAL A 29 -11.14 5.35 5.39
C VAL A 29 -9.97 5.74 4.52
N ARG A 30 -8.77 5.74 5.09
CA ARG A 30 -7.53 6.04 4.36
C ARG A 30 -6.94 4.75 3.81
N ARG A 31 -6.61 4.75 2.52
CA ARG A 31 -5.92 3.63 1.85
C ARG A 31 -4.69 4.15 1.11
N LEU A 32 -3.67 3.31 0.99
CA LEU A 32 -2.52 3.60 0.15
C LEU A 32 -2.81 3.17 -1.28
N CYS A 33 -2.29 3.93 -2.23
CA CYS A 33 -2.40 3.65 -3.65
C CYS A 33 -1.46 2.51 -4.03
N SER A 34 -2.02 1.38 -4.47
CA SER A 34 -1.24 0.21 -4.91
C SER A 34 -0.25 0.55 -6.01
N TRP A 35 -0.64 1.39 -6.97
CA TRP A 35 0.24 1.83 -8.05
C TRP A 35 1.46 2.61 -7.53
N HIS A 36 1.26 3.56 -6.60
CA HIS A 36 2.37 4.30 -6.01
C HIS A 36 3.27 3.39 -5.16
N LEU A 37 2.70 2.43 -4.42
CA LEU A 37 3.50 1.47 -3.67
C LEU A 37 4.34 0.58 -4.59
N GLU A 38 3.78 0.13 -5.72
CA GLU A 38 4.52 -0.63 -6.73
C GLU A 38 5.65 0.20 -7.34
N GLN A 39 5.39 1.46 -7.72
CA GLN A 39 6.42 2.39 -8.20
C GLN A 39 7.54 2.60 -7.16
N ASN A 40 7.18 2.69 -5.88
CA ASN A 40 8.13 2.83 -4.78
C ASN A 40 9.02 1.58 -4.66
N VAL A 41 8.43 0.39 -4.76
CA VAL A 41 9.18 -0.88 -4.77
C VAL A 41 10.12 -0.97 -5.97
N GLN A 42 9.62 -0.68 -7.17
CA GLN A 42 10.42 -0.66 -8.39
C GLN A 42 11.61 0.30 -8.30
N THR A 43 11.39 1.50 -7.72
CA THR A 43 12.42 2.53 -7.63
C THR A 43 13.49 2.21 -6.58
N ASN A 44 13.09 1.70 -5.40
CA ASN A 44 14.00 1.53 -4.27
C ASN A 44 14.64 0.14 -4.20
N VAL A 45 13.93 -0.90 -4.65
CA VAL A 45 14.47 -2.28 -4.66
C VAL A 45 15.10 -2.58 -6.01
N GLY A 46 14.48 -2.15 -7.11
CA GLY A 46 15.01 -2.38 -8.46
C GLY A 46 14.98 -3.83 -8.95
N ASP A 47 14.50 -4.78 -8.13
CA ASP A 47 14.39 -6.19 -8.49
C ASP A 47 12.98 -6.52 -9.01
N SER A 48 12.90 -7.01 -10.25
CA SER A 48 11.64 -7.36 -10.89
C SER A 48 10.96 -8.58 -10.25
N GLY A 49 11.73 -9.52 -9.72
CA GLY A 49 11.21 -10.67 -8.99
C GLY A 49 10.56 -10.25 -7.68
N PHE A 50 11.21 -9.35 -6.93
CA PHE A 50 10.62 -8.78 -5.72
C PHE A 50 9.37 -7.97 -6.03
N THR A 51 9.39 -7.17 -7.10
CA THR A 51 8.22 -6.42 -7.57
C THR A 51 7.04 -7.36 -7.86
N GLN A 52 7.27 -8.49 -8.52
CA GLN A 52 6.23 -9.48 -8.77
C GLN A 52 5.69 -10.11 -7.48
N ALA A 53 6.57 -10.46 -6.53
CA ALA A 53 6.18 -11.00 -5.23
C ALA A 53 5.35 -9.99 -4.42
N PHE A 54 5.75 -8.71 -4.41
CA PHE A 54 5.01 -7.61 -3.81
C PHE A 54 3.62 -7.46 -4.43
N THR A 55 3.54 -7.39 -5.76
CA THR A 55 2.26 -7.25 -6.48
C THR A 55 1.34 -8.44 -6.22
N HIS A 56 1.88 -9.66 -6.12
CA HIS A 56 1.12 -10.83 -5.72
C HIS A 56 0.53 -10.67 -4.32
N CYS A 57 1.31 -10.22 -3.34
CA CYS A 57 0.83 -9.95 -1.98
C CYS A 57 -0.28 -8.89 -1.93
N MET A 58 -0.17 -7.84 -2.75
CA MET A 58 -1.11 -6.71 -2.72
C MET A 58 -2.42 -6.94 -3.47
N LEU A 59 -2.39 -7.70 -4.56
CA LEU A 59 -3.53 -7.84 -5.48
C LEU A 59 -4.26 -9.19 -5.36
N THR A 60 -3.72 -10.13 -4.61
CA THR A 60 -4.35 -11.44 -4.40
C THR A 60 -5.20 -11.39 -3.14
N TYR A 61 -6.39 -11.99 -3.20
CA TYR A 61 -7.20 -12.17 -2.01
C TYR A 61 -6.53 -13.16 -1.06
N MET A 62 -6.14 -12.69 0.12
CA MET A 62 -5.48 -13.46 1.17
C MET A 62 -6.03 -13.07 2.54
N MET A 63 -6.05 -14.01 3.47
CA MET A 63 -6.17 -13.71 4.88
C MET A 63 -4.91 -13.00 5.39
N GLU A 64 -5.02 -12.29 6.51
CA GLU A 64 -3.90 -11.57 7.12
C GLU A 64 -2.71 -12.50 7.45
N SER A 65 -2.98 -13.72 7.90
CA SER A 65 -1.94 -14.73 8.16
C SER A 65 -1.23 -15.21 6.90
N GLU A 66 -1.98 -15.40 5.81
CA GLU A 66 -1.45 -15.79 4.50
C GLU A 66 -0.59 -14.67 3.92
N PHE A 67 -1.07 -13.42 4.02
CA PHE A 67 -0.30 -12.24 3.65
C PHE A 67 1.01 -12.17 4.43
N GLY A 68 0.95 -12.28 5.76
CA GLY A 68 2.15 -12.21 6.61
C GLY A 68 3.18 -13.28 6.24
N THR A 69 2.72 -14.49 5.91
CA THR A 69 3.58 -15.59 5.48
C THR A 69 4.23 -15.31 4.12
N GLN A 70 3.45 -14.86 3.13
CA GLN A 70 3.95 -14.56 1.79
C GLN A 70 4.88 -13.34 1.78
N TRP A 71 4.56 -12.33 2.57
CA TRP A 71 5.38 -11.13 2.73
C TRP A 71 6.74 -11.47 3.35
N LEU A 72 6.75 -12.23 4.45
CA LEU A 72 8.00 -12.66 5.09
C LEU A 72 8.86 -13.45 4.10
N LYS A 73 8.26 -14.43 3.42
CA LYS A 73 8.93 -15.22 2.38
C LYS A 73 9.54 -14.34 1.29
N ALA A 74 8.82 -13.33 0.81
CA ALA A 74 9.35 -12.38 -0.18
C ALA A 74 10.57 -11.62 0.39
N THR A 75 10.45 -11.02 1.56
CA THR A 75 11.57 -10.26 2.16
C THR A 75 12.81 -11.13 2.41
N GLU A 76 12.64 -12.38 2.85
CA GLU A 76 13.74 -13.34 3.05
C GLU A 76 14.39 -13.75 1.72
N THR A 77 13.59 -14.09 0.71
CA THR A 77 14.08 -14.56 -0.59
C THR A 77 14.95 -13.51 -1.28
N PHE A 78 14.62 -12.24 -1.09
CA PHE A 78 15.31 -11.11 -1.72
C PHE A 78 16.28 -10.38 -0.77
N GLY A 79 16.47 -10.85 0.47
CA GLY A 79 17.44 -10.31 1.42
C GLY A 79 17.14 -8.89 1.92
N LEU A 80 15.86 -8.57 2.14
CA LEU A 80 15.36 -7.23 2.51
C LEU A 80 14.92 -7.12 3.98
N GLN A 81 15.53 -7.91 4.87
CA GLN A 81 15.27 -7.84 6.32
C GLN A 81 16.07 -6.74 7.01
#